data_AF-A0A6P7TH73-F1
#
_entry.id   AF-A0A6P7TH73-F1
#
_cell.length_a   1.000
_cell.length_b   1.000
_cell.length_c   1.000
_cell.angle_alpha   90.00
_cell.angle_beta   90.00
_cell.angle_gamma   90.00
#
_symmetry.space_group_name_H-M   'P 1'
#
loop_
_entity.id
_entity.type
_entity.pdbx_description
1 polymer ?
#
loop_
_entity_poly.entity_id
_entity_poly.type
_entity_poly.pdbx_seq_one_letter_code
_entity_poly.pdbx_strand_id
1 'polypeptide(L)'
;MIYEKARLSGIDINAVPCLVRSHLQLAEERKLTMVPWQRKKTLHHIIIIAFTLCLLLSPTFQDWLQNSPCLLENNEILMEVLRPASNCEELCLGMDSVPTEFNISTEKFMQKYAYTGHPVLIKNATTNWTALKMFNFNFFHKLFSSRLSHLEECMFFPYNTNFTSFAQFLGMPLVRARFDPGQLPWYVGWSNCDPEISVELRKHYEKPYFLPRDSEATSVDWIFMGGFGKGAHIHIDAVKRPSWQAMIAGKKTFMLIVPPECEHLCKYTLNATMETGDILILDTNQWYHSTYIHPEEVSVAIGSEYD
;
A
#
# COMPACT_ATOMS: atom_id res chain seq x y z
N MET A 1 -0.80 21.45 64.73
CA MET A 1 -1.67 20.91 65.80
C MET A 1 -0.90 20.33 66.99
N ILE A 2 -0.06 19.29 66.85
CA ILE A 2 0.72 18.73 67.99
C ILE A 2 1.79 19.72 68.50
N TYR A 3 2.50 20.40 67.60
CA TYR A 3 3.55 21.39 67.92
C TYR A 3 3.00 22.66 68.60
N GLU A 4 1.88 23.21 68.12
CA GLU A 4 1.22 24.36 68.77
C GLU A 4 0.71 24.01 70.17
N LYS A 5 0.13 22.82 70.36
CA LYS A 5 -0.27 22.34 71.69
C LYS A 5 0.94 22.19 72.63
N ALA A 6 2.07 21.68 72.14
CA ALA A 6 3.29 21.54 72.93
C ALA A 6 3.91 22.89 73.34
N ARG A 7 3.93 23.86 72.42
CA ARG A 7 4.43 25.23 72.67
C ARG A 7 3.56 25.99 73.66
N LEU A 8 2.23 25.85 73.58
CA LEU A 8 1.28 26.44 74.54
C LEU A 8 1.34 25.78 75.94
N SER A 9 1.92 24.58 76.03
CA SER A 9 2.08 23.83 77.29
C SER A 9 3.42 24.11 77.99
N GLY A 10 4.24 25.05 77.48
CA GLY A 10 5.48 25.48 78.14
C GLY A 10 6.68 24.54 77.99
N ILE A 11 6.65 23.61 77.05
CA ILE A 11 7.78 22.69 76.79
C ILE A 11 8.86 23.41 75.98
N ASP A 12 10.08 23.46 76.51
CA ASP A 12 11.25 24.03 75.80
C ASP A 12 11.47 23.31 74.47
N ILE A 13 11.65 24.09 73.41
CA ILE A 13 11.86 23.61 72.06
C ILE A 13 13.08 22.68 71.95
N ASN A 14 14.04 22.77 72.88
CA ASN A 14 15.21 21.89 72.97
C ASN A 14 14.91 20.49 73.54
N ALA A 15 13.75 20.31 74.17
CA ALA A 15 13.27 18.99 74.61
C ALA A 15 12.58 18.19 73.49
N VAL A 16 12.33 18.82 72.34
CA VAL A 16 11.79 18.12 71.15
C VAL A 16 12.94 17.38 70.45
N PRO A 17 12.84 16.05 70.24
CA PRO A 17 13.89 15.28 69.59
C PRO A 17 14.31 15.89 68.25
N CYS A 18 15.62 15.95 68.00
CA CYS A 18 16.21 16.60 66.82
C CYS A 18 15.59 16.12 65.49
N LEU A 19 15.24 14.83 65.41
CA LEU A 19 14.56 14.23 64.25
C LEU A 19 13.20 14.89 63.95
N VAL A 20 12.41 15.18 64.99
CA VAL A 20 11.08 15.80 64.86
C VAL A 20 11.22 17.28 64.46
N ARG A 21 12.23 17.98 65.00
CA ARG A 21 12.52 19.37 64.61
C ARG A 21 12.93 19.47 63.13
N SER A 22 13.78 18.56 62.65
CA SER A 22 14.19 18.49 61.24
C SER A 22 13.02 18.20 60.30
N HIS A 23 12.13 17.29 60.68
CA HIS A 23 10.93 16.99 59.91
C HIS A 23 9.94 18.15 59.84
N LEU A 24 9.81 18.94 60.91
CA LEU A 24 8.97 20.14 60.93
C LEU A 24 9.54 21.24 60.03
N GLN A 25 10.85 21.50 60.08
CA GLN A 25 11.51 22.46 59.17
C GLN A 25 11.36 22.05 57.71
N LEU A 26 11.58 20.77 57.38
CA LEU A 26 11.38 20.24 56.03
C LEU A 26 9.92 20.34 55.56
N ALA A 27 8.95 20.17 56.44
CA ALA A 27 7.53 20.33 56.10
C ALA A 27 7.15 21.80 55.84
N GLU A 28 7.77 22.74 56.57
CA GLU A 28 7.55 24.18 56.42
C GLU A 28 8.22 24.72 55.15
N GLU A 29 9.44 24.26 54.85
CA GLU A 29 10.14 24.52 53.58
C GLU A 29 9.40 23.91 52.37
N ARG A 30 8.81 22.72 52.51
CA ARG A 30 7.94 22.11 51.48
C ARG A 30 6.67 22.93 51.25
N LYS A 31 6.06 23.52 52.29
CA LYS A 31 4.90 24.41 52.12
C LYS A 31 5.26 25.71 51.39
N LEU A 32 6.43 26.28 51.67
CA LEU A 32 6.93 27.49 50.99
C LEU A 32 7.27 27.23 49.51
N THR A 33 7.73 26.04 49.16
CA THR A 33 8.05 25.62 47.77
C THR A 33 6.84 25.08 46.99
N MET A 34 5.77 24.65 47.67
CA MET A 34 4.51 24.23 47.05
C MET A 34 3.80 25.38 46.31
N VAL A 35 3.84 26.61 46.82
CA VAL A 35 3.12 27.75 46.22
C VAL A 35 3.73 28.16 44.86
N PRO A 36 5.06 28.33 44.70
CA PRO A 36 5.68 28.58 43.40
C PRO A 36 5.50 27.42 42.40
N TRP A 37 5.53 26.17 42.88
CA TRP A 37 5.37 24.99 42.02
C TRP A 37 3.93 24.81 41.54
N GLN A 38 2.94 25.05 42.41
CA GLN A 38 1.53 25.10 42.02
C GLN A 38 1.31 26.23 41.02
N ARG A 39 1.82 27.46 41.25
CA ARG A 39 1.70 28.58 40.30
C ARG A 39 2.31 28.28 38.92
N LYS A 40 3.46 27.60 38.85
CA LYS A 40 4.06 27.16 37.58
C LYS A 40 3.20 26.12 36.87
N LYS A 41 2.59 25.19 37.61
CA LYS A 41 1.60 24.25 37.05
C LYS A 41 0.36 24.98 36.56
N THR A 42 -0.21 25.91 37.32
CA THR A 42 -1.39 26.68 36.89
C THR A 42 -1.08 27.49 35.64
N LEU A 43 0.09 28.14 35.57
CA LEU A 43 0.52 28.87 34.39
C LEU A 43 0.67 27.96 33.17
N HIS A 44 1.25 26.77 33.33
CA HIS A 44 1.36 25.79 32.25
C HIS A 44 -0.01 25.34 31.72
N HIS A 45 -0.98 25.08 32.62
CA HIS A 45 -2.35 24.74 32.21
C HIS A 45 -3.04 25.91 31.52
N ILE A 46 -2.86 27.15 32.01
CA ILE A 46 -3.40 28.37 31.38
C ILE A 46 -2.83 28.53 29.96
N ILE A 47 -1.53 28.30 29.76
CA ILE A 47 -0.89 28.37 28.44
C ILE A 47 -1.46 27.31 27.49
N ILE A 48 -1.62 26.06 27.95
CA ILE A 48 -2.22 24.99 27.14
C ILE A 48 -3.66 25.36 26.75
N ILE A 49 -4.47 25.79 27.72
CA ILE A 49 -5.86 26.20 27.49
C ILE A 49 -5.93 27.36 26.49
N ALA A 50 -5.12 28.40 26.69
CA ALA A 50 -5.05 29.55 25.80
C ALA A 50 -4.61 29.15 24.38
N PHE A 51 -3.64 28.25 24.24
CA PHE A 51 -3.18 27.74 22.95
C PHE A 51 -4.27 26.91 22.25
N THR A 52 -4.96 26.02 22.98
CA THR A 52 -6.08 25.24 22.43
C THR A 52 -7.24 26.13 22.00
N LEU A 53 -7.60 27.15 22.78
CA LEU A 53 -8.61 28.14 22.41
C LEU A 53 -8.19 28.94 21.19
N CYS A 54 -6.94 29.35 21.10
CA CYS A 54 -6.42 30.08 19.94
C CYS A 54 -6.46 29.24 18.66
N LEU A 55 -6.13 27.95 18.74
CA LEU A 55 -6.26 27.01 17.62
C LEU A 55 -7.72 26.81 17.20
N LEU A 56 -8.62 26.51 18.15
CA LEU A 56 -10.04 26.28 17.91
C LEU A 56 -10.78 27.51 17.35
N LEU A 57 -10.32 28.71 17.72
CA LEU A 57 -10.85 29.99 17.23
C LEU A 57 -10.16 30.46 15.95
N SER A 58 -9.10 29.78 15.48
CA SER A 58 -8.43 30.21 14.26
C SER A 58 -9.29 29.90 13.04
N PRO A 59 -9.54 30.87 12.15
CA PRO A 59 -10.37 30.66 10.96
C PRO A 59 -9.75 29.62 10.03
N THR A 60 -8.43 29.49 9.99
CA THR A 60 -7.72 28.46 9.21
C THR A 60 -7.98 27.05 9.74
N PHE A 61 -8.04 26.85 11.05
CA PHE A 61 -8.34 25.54 11.63
C PHE A 61 -9.84 25.20 11.51
N GLN A 62 -10.71 26.21 11.60
CA GLN A 62 -12.13 26.03 11.35
C GLN A 62 -12.42 25.68 9.89
N ASP A 63 -11.76 26.36 8.95
CA ASP A 63 -11.84 26.07 7.52
C ASP A 63 -11.28 24.66 7.22
N TRP A 64 -10.15 24.30 7.82
CA TRP A 64 -9.60 22.94 7.73
C TRP A 64 -10.56 21.88 8.27
N LEU A 65 -11.19 22.10 9.44
CA LEU A 65 -12.17 21.17 10.01
C LEU A 65 -13.45 21.04 9.17
N GLN A 66 -13.87 22.11 8.48
CA GLN A 66 -15.08 22.12 7.67
C GLN A 66 -14.85 21.51 6.28
N ASN A 67 -13.69 21.74 5.69
CA ASN A 67 -13.39 21.34 4.32
C ASN A 67 -12.60 20.03 4.23
N SER A 68 -11.95 19.58 5.30
CA SER A 68 -11.23 18.31 5.31
C SER A 68 -12.19 17.18 5.67
N PRO A 69 -12.45 16.23 4.75
CA PRO A 69 -13.33 15.10 5.03
C PRO A 69 -12.77 14.16 6.12
N CYS A 70 -11.46 14.21 6.38
CA CYS A 70 -10.75 13.35 7.32
C CYS A 70 -9.87 14.17 8.27
N LEU A 71 -9.85 13.79 9.56
CA LEU A 71 -8.96 14.37 10.58
C LEU A 71 -7.49 13.99 10.35
N LEU A 72 -7.26 12.78 9.83
CA LEU A 72 -5.96 12.27 9.41
C LEU A 72 -6.04 11.91 7.94
N GLU A 73 -5.11 12.41 7.15
CA GLU A 73 -4.96 11.96 5.77
C GLU A 73 -4.48 10.51 5.73
N ASN A 74 -5.02 9.76 4.78
CA ASN A 74 -4.67 8.37 4.59
C ASN A 74 -3.29 8.25 3.94
N ASN A 75 -2.24 8.24 4.76
CA ASN A 75 -0.86 8.08 4.30
C ASN A 75 -0.40 6.62 4.35
N GLU A 76 0.75 6.32 3.74
CA GLU A 76 1.29 4.95 3.64
C GLU A 76 1.47 4.29 5.02
N ILE A 77 1.99 5.03 6.01
CA ILE A 77 2.19 4.50 7.36
C ILE A 77 0.85 4.10 7.99
N LEU A 78 -0.17 4.94 7.84
CA LEU A 78 -1.49 4.67 8.37
C LEU A 78 -2.13 3.46 7.68
N MET A 79 -1.96 3.36 6.36
CA MET A 79 -2.42 2.19 5.58
C MET A 79 -1.77 0.90 6.06
N GLU A 80 -0.45 0.91 6.29
CA GLU A 80 0.28 -0.26 6.78
C GLU A 80 -0.12 -0.65 8.21
N VAL A 81 -0.26 0.33 9.12
CA VAL A 81 -0.62 0.07 10.52
C VAL A 81 -2.07 -0.42 10.65
N LEU A 82 -2.97 0.04 9.78
CA LEU A 82 -4.38 -0.34 9.79
C LEU A 82 -4.69 -1.54 8.89
N ARG A 83 -3.70 -2.06 8.13
CA ARG A 83 -3.88 -3.24 7.29
C ARG A 83 -4.26 -4.45 8.17
N PRO A 84 -5.25 -5.26 7.78
CA PRO A 84 -5.55 -6.50 8.48
C PRO A 84 -4.33 -7.42 8.51
N ALA A 85 -4.05 -8.03 9.66
CA ALA A 85 -2.99 -9.01 9.78
C ALA A 85 -3.30 -10.25 8.92
N SER A 86 -2.28 -10.74 8.23
CA SER A 86 -2.40 -11.87 7.31
C SER A 86 -2.39 -13.20 8.08
N ASN A 87 -3.13 -14.21 7.59
CA ASN A 87 -3.05 -15.56 8.15
C ASN A 87 -1.81 -16.28 7.61
N CYS A 88 -0.68 -16.18 8.31
CA CYS A 88 0.61 -16.70 7.82
C CYS A 88 0.62 -18.21 7.55
N GLU A 89 -0.15 -19.00 8.29
CA GLU A 89 -0.24 -20.45 8.09
C GLU A 89 -0.85 -20.79 6.72
N GLU A 90 -1.89 -20.06 6.33
CA GLU A 90 -2.56 -20.20 5.04
C GLU A 90 -1.92 -19.37 3.92
N LEU A 91 -1.03 -18.44 4.23
CA LEU A 91 -0.41 -17.57 3.21
C LEU A 91 0.85 -18.20 2.61
N CYS A 92 1.71 -18.80 3.46
CA CYS A 92 3.09 -19.11 3.07
C CYS A 92 3.77 -20.24 3.84
N LEU A 93 3.10 -20.92 4.77
CA LEU A 93 3.73 -21.97 5.57
C LEU A 93 4.22 -23.13 4.72
N GLY A 94 5.50 -23.49 4.86
CA GLY A 94 6.12 -24.56 4.08
C GLY A 94 6.35 -24.23 2.60
N MET A 95 6.19 -22.97 2.20
CA MET A 95 6.42 -22.53 0.82
C MET A 95 7.88 -22.09 0.60
N ASP A 96 8.63 -22.88 -0.17
CA ASP A 96 10.01 -22.53 -0.57
C ASP A 96 10.09 -21.76 -1.90
N SER A 97 9.06 -21.84 -2.73
CA SER A 97 8.95 -21.25 -4.06
C SER A 97 7.49 -21.10 -4.47
N VAL A 98 7.18 -20.15 -5.36
CA VAL A 98 5.84 -20.01 -5.92
C VAL A 98 5.48 -21.27 -6.73
N PRO A 99 4.41 -22.00 -6.37
CA PRO A 99 3.96 -23.17 -7.10
C PRO A 99 3.69 -22.87 -8.57
N THR A 100 4.04 -23.82 -9.43
CA THR A 100 3.77 -23.75 -10.87
C THR A 100 2.77 -24.83 -11.26
N GLU A 101 1.71 -24.44 -11.96
CA GLU A 101 0.64 -25.31 -12.42
C GLU A 101 0.48 -25.21 -13.94
N PHE A 102 -0.04 -26.28 -14.55
CA PHE A 102 -0.30 -26.36 -15.98
C PHE A 102 -1.72 -26.91 -16.18
N ASN A 103 -2.51 -26.25 -17.03
CA ASN A 103 -3.87 -26.71 -17.37
C ASN A 103 -4.72 -27.09 -16.14
N ILE A 104 -4.75 -26.21 -15.13
CA ILE A 104 -5.43 -26.47 -13.86
C ILE A 104 -6.95 -26.39 -14.01
N SER A 105 -7.70 -27.34 -13.45
CA SER A 105 -9.17 -27.26 -13.47
C SER A 105 -9.69 -26.22 -12.47
N THR A 106 -10.89 -25.69 -12.70
CA THR A 106 -11.55 -24.76 -11.78
C THR A 106 -11.68 -25.35 -10.38
N GLU A 107 -12.03 -26.64 -10.25
CA GLU A 107 -12.19 -27.31 -8.95
C GLU A 107 -10.86 -27.39 -8.20
N LYS A 108 -9.77 -27.74 -8.89
CA LYS A 108 -8.44 -27.81 -8.28
C LYS A 108 -7.94 -26.41 -7.90
N PHE A 109 -8.20 -25.40 -8.73
CA PHE A 109 -7.86 -24.01 -8.43
C PHE A 109 -8.60 -23.52 -7.18
N MET A 110 -9.91 -23.76 -7.12
CA MET A 110 -10.76 -23.37 -5.98
C MET A 110 -10.34 -24.05 -4.68
N GLN A 111 -10.01 -25.35 -4.75
CA GLN A 111 -9.63 -26.11 -3.56
C GLN A 111 -8.25 -25.68 -3.00
N LYS A 112 -7.31 -25.26 -3.87
CA LYS A 112 -5.92 -25.06 -3.46
C LYS A 112 -5.47 -23.61 -3.34
N TYR A 113 -6.02 -22.72 -4.15
CA TYR A 113 -5.44 -21.39 -4.35
C TYR A 113 -6.45 -20.27 -4.13
N ALA A 114 -7.67 -20.41 -4.64
CA ALA A 114 -8.67 -19.36 -4.53
C ALA A 114 -8.91 -18.98 -3.06
N TYR A 115 -8.88 -17.68 -2.76
CA TYR A 115 -9.15 -17.11 -1.44
C TYR A 115 -8.21 -17.53 -0.31
N THR A 116 -7.10 -18.22 -0.61
CA THR A 116 -6.09 -18.59 0.39
C THR A 116 -4.99 -17.55 0.56
N GLY A 117 -4.83 -16.64 -0.41
CA GLY A 117 -3.68 -15.74 -0.48
C GLY A 117 -2.40 -16.40 -1.01
N HIS A 118 -2.37 -17.73 -1.17
CA HIS A 118 -1.23 -18.43 -1.75
C HIS A 118 -1.03 -18.05 -3.23
N PRO A 119 0.17 -17.58 -3.64
CA PRO A 119 0.44 -17.28 -5.02
C PRO A 119 0.54 -18.56 -5.86
N VAL A 120 0.18 -18.48 -7.14
CA VAL A 120 0.39 -19.58 -8.09
C VAL A 120 0.66 -19.05 -9.48
N LEU A 121 1.65 -19.63 -10.16
CA LEU A 121 1.97 -19.37 -11.56
C LEU A 121 1.34 -20.45 -12.43
N ILE A 122 0.37 -20.09 -13.26
CA ILE A 122 -0.23 -21.00 -14.25
C ILE A 122 0.44 -20.76 -15.60
N LYS A 123 1.18 -21.76 -16.08
CA LYS A 123 1.92 -21.66 -17.35
C LYS A 123 1.00 -21.84 -18.55
N ASN A 124 1.26 -21.09 -19.62
CA ASN A 124 0.54 -21.17 -20.90
C ASN A 124 -1.00 -21.12 -20.74
N ALA A 125 -1.49 -20.20 -19.92
CA ALA A 125 -2.90 -20.11 -19.54
C ALA A 125 -3.76 -19.19 -20.44
N THR A 126 -3.17 -18.58 -21.47
CA THR A 126 -3.85 -17.62 -22.38
C THR A 126 -3.97 -18.13 -23.82
N THR A 127 -3.97 -19.45 -24.03
CA THR A 127 -3.88 -20.08 -25.37
C THR A 127 -4.94 -19.62 -26.38
N ASN A 128 -6.12 -19.20 -25.93
CA ASN A 128 -7.20 -18.73 -26.80
C ASN A 128 -7.27 -17.21 -26.97
N TRP A 129 -6.35 -16.46 -26.35
CA TRP A 129 -6.39 -15.00 -26.36
C TRP A 129 -5.71 -14.45 -27.61
N THR A 130 -6.42 -13.59 -28.35
CA THR A 130 -5.81 -12.87 -29.48
C THR A 130 -4.95 -11.68 -29.02
N ALA A 131 -5.05 -11.30 -27.74
CA ALA A 131 -4.27 -10.25 -27.10
C ALA A 131 -2.76 -10.41 -27.32
N LEU A 132 -2.22 -11.64 -27.29
CA LEU A 132 -0.80 -11.92 -27.48
C LEU A 132 -0.27 -11.45 -28.84
N LYS A 133 -1.14 -11.29 -29.84
CA LYS A 133 -0.78 -10.79 -31.19
C LYS A 133 -1.16 -9.33 -31.40
N MET A 134 -2.15 -8.84 -30.65
CA MET A 134 -2.78 -7.55 -30.90
C MET A 134 -2.26 -6.46 -29.98
N PHE A 135 -2.03 -6.76 -28.70
CA PHE A 135 -1.69 -5.77 -27.70
C PHE A 135 -0.23 -5.35 -27.83
N ASN A 136 -0.04 -4.10 -28.22
CA ASN A 136 1.23 -3.42 -28.31
C ASN A 136 0.99 -1.91 -28.21
N PHE A 137 2.05 -1.12 -28.23
CA PHE A 137 1.96 0.33 -28.04
C PHE A 137 1.02 0.98 -29.07
N ASN A 138 1.10 0.56 -30.34
CA ASN A 138 0.30 1.15 -31.41
C ASN A 138 -1.20 0.83 -31.25
N PHE A 139 -1.52 -0.37 -30.77
CA PHE A 139 -2.90 -0.74 -30.43
C PHE A 139 -3.43 0.16 -29.31
N PHE A 140 -2.71 0.26 -28.18
CA PHE A 140 -3.14 1.10 -27.06
C PHE A 140 -3.18 2.59 -27.42
N HIS A 141 -2.20 3.09 -28.16
CA HIS A 141 -2.21 4.46 -28.67
C HIS A 141 -3.49 4.75 -29.44
N LYS A 142 -3.82 3.95 -30.46
CA LYS A 142 -5.04 4.15 -31.25
C LYS A 142 -6.32 4.04 -30.40
N LEU A 143 -6.34 3.08 -29.48
CA LEU A 143 -7.51 2.80 -28.65
C LEU A 143 -7.80 3.97 -27.68
N PHE A 144 -6.76 4.53 -27.05
CA PHE A 144 -6.93 5.54 -26.01
C PHE A 144 -6.82 7.00 -26.50
N SER A 145 -6.16 7.28 -27.63
CA SER A 145 -5.93 8.66 -28.10
C SER A 145 -7.20 9.48 -28.31
N SER A 146 -8.30 8.86 -28.72
CA SER A 146 -9.59 9.56 -28.93
C SER A 146 -10.36 9.82 -27.63
N ARG A 147 -9.91 9.27 -26.50
CA ARG A 147 -10.63 9.27 -25.21
C ARG A 147 -9.82 9.81 -24.05
N LEU A 148 -8.73 10.52 -24.32
CA LEU A 148 -7.81 11.03 -23.29
C LEU A 148 -8.52 11.81 -22.16
N SER A 149 -9.57 12.57 -22.48
CA SER A 149 -10.33 13.34 -21.48
C SER A 149 -11.06 12.47 -20.45
N HIS A 150 -11.50 11.27 -20.83
CA HIS A 150 -12.17 10.34 -19.91
C HIS A 150 -11.18 9.56 -19.03
N LEU A 151 -9.90 9.57 -19.40
CA LEU A 151 -8.85 8.83 -18.71
C LEU A 151 -8.14 9.64 -17.63
N GLU A 152 -8.38 10.95 -17.56
CA GLU A 152 -7.86 11.80 -16.47
C GLU A 152 -8.42 11.38 -15.10
N GLU A 153 -9.58 10.71 -15.08
CA GLU A 153 -10.18 10.12 -13.87
C GLU A 153 -9.59 8.74 -13.52
N CYS A 154 -8.89 8.09 -14.45
CA CYS A 154 -8.26 6.79 -14.20
C CYS A 154 -6.86 6.94 -13.58
N MET A 155 -6.33 5.86 -13.01
CA MET A 155 -5.01 5.86 -12.39
C MET A 155 -3.90 5.63 -13.42
N PHE A 156 -2.83 6.41 -13.32
CA PHE A 156 -1.60 6.26 -14.10
C PHE A 156 -0.39 6.17 -13.17
N PHE A 157 0.45 5.15 -13.38
CA PHE A 157 1.60 4.85 -12.54
C PHE A 157 2.92 5.00 -13.31
N PRO A 158 3.65 6.12 -13.12
CA PRO A 158 4.93 6.37 -13.79
C PRO A 158 6.11 5.77 -12.99
N TYR A 159 6.25 4.44 -12.97
CA TYR A 159 7.24 3.79 -12.09
C TYR A 159 8.71 4.11 -12.41
N ASN A 160 9.11 3.96 -13.67
CA ASN A 160 10.50 4.14 -14.09
C ASN A 160 10.57 4.98 -15.37
N THR A 161 10.01 6.18 -15.31
CA THR A 161 9.88 7.07 -16.47
C THR A 161 9.86 8.55 -16.06
N ASN A 162 10.03 9.43 -17.03
CA ASN A 162 9.86 10.87 -16.89
C ASN A 162 8.45 11.35 -17.32
N PHE A 163 7.52 10.44 -17.62
CA PHE A 163 6.14 10.79 -17.93
C PHE A 163 5.41 11.23 -16.67
N THR A 164 4.72 12.37 -16.73
CA THR A 164 3.88 12.85 -15.62
C THR A 164 2.39 12.57 -15.84
N SER A 165 2.00 12.15 -17.04
CA SER A 165 0.62 11.82 -17.38
C SER A 165 0.51 10.74 -18.44
N PHE A 166 -0.65 10.09 -18.50
CA PHE A 166 -0.95 9.09 -19.52
C PHE A 166 -0.90 9.68 -20.95
N ALA A 167 -1.34 10.93 -21.11
CA ALA A 167 -1.25 11.64 -22.39
C ALA A 167 0.20 11.83 -22.86
N GLN A 168 1.14 12.15 -21.95
CA GLN A 168 2.56 12.22 -22.31
C GLN A 168 3.14 10.85 -22.70
N PHE A 169 2.72 9.79 -22.00
CA PHE A 169 3.10 8.43 -22.36
C PHE A 169 2.61 8.06 -23.76
N LEU A 170 1.34 8.29 -24.09
CA LEU A 170 0.83 8.04 -25.45
C LEU A 170 1.51 8.94 -26.49
N GLY A 171 1.84 10.18 -26.15
CA GLY A 171 2.55 11.10 -27.03
C GLY A 171 4.03 10.78 -27.27
N MET A 172 4.57 9.68 -26.72
CA MET A 172 5.99 9.38 -26.86
C MET A 172 6.39 9.01 -28.31
N PRO A 173 7.62 9.33 -28.74
CA PRO A 173 8.10 8.95 -30.07
C PRO A 173 8.10 7.43 -30.27
N LEU A 174 7.74 6.96 -31.48
CA LEU A 174 7.68 5.51 -31.80
C LEU A 174 9.02 4.78 -31.58
N VAL A 175 10.16 5.46 -31.80
CA VAL A 175 11.49 4.91 -31.51
C VAL A 175 11.67 4.59 -30.02
N ARG A 176 11.13 5.42 -29.13
CA ARG A 176 11.12 5.19 -27.68
C ARG A 176 10.12 4.10 -27.31
N ALA A 177 8.94 4.11 -27.95
CA ALA A 177 7.90 3.11 -27.73
C ALA A 177 8.35 1.68 -28.10
N ARG A 178 9.20 1.52 -29.11
CA ARG A 178 9.83 0.24 -29.45
C ARG A 178 11.02 -0.12 -28.58
N PHE A 179 11.43 0.78 -27.69
CA PHE A 179 12.60 0.64 -26.85
C PHE A 179 13.90 0.47 -27.66
N ASP A 180 14.03 1.23 -28.76
CA ASP A 180 15.21 1.19 -29.63
C ASP A 180 16.49 1.60 -28.83
N PRO A 181 17.70 1.12 -29.20
CA PRO A 181 18.93 1.44 -28.49
C PRO A 181 19.17 2.95 -28.32
N GLY A 182 19.60 3.37 -27.12
CA GLY A 182 19.88 4.76 -26.78
C GLY A 182 18.65 5.58 -26.34
N GLN A 183 17.46 4.99 -26.30
CA GLN A 183 16.27 5.64 -25.77
C GLN A 183 16.24 5.62 -24.23
N LEU A 184 15.56 6.60 -23.64
CA LEU A 184 15.35 6.65 -22.19
C LEU A 184 14.46 5.48 -21.74
N PRO A 185 14.79 4.84 -20.60
CA PRO A 185 13.97 3.78 -20.04
C PRO A 185 12.55 4.29 -19.73
N TRP A 186 11.58 3.39 -19.79
CA TRP A 186 10.21 3.65 -19.38
C TRP A 186 9.53 2.35 -18.99
N TYR A 187 8.76 2.41 -17.91
CA TYR A 187 7.81 1.38 -17.50
C TYR A 187 6.64 2.09 -16.81
N VAL A 188 5.42 1.78 -17.25
CA VAL A 188 4.19 2.42 -16.78
C VAL A 188 3.12 1.38 -16.50
N GLY A 189 2.23 1.70 -15.57
CA GLY A 189 0.96 1.02 -15.37
C GLY A 189 -0.20 2.00 -15.54
N TRP A 190 -1.37 1.54 -15.95
CA TRP A 190 -2.59 2.34 -15.91
C TRP A 190 -3.83 1.46 -15.74
N SER A 191 -4.89 2.04 -15.18
CA SER A 191 -6.22 1.44 -15.21
C SER A 191 -7.03 1.93 -16.40
N ASN A 192 -7.85 1.04 -16.95
CA ASN A 192 -8.95 1.44 -17.82
C ASN A 192 -10.24 1.57 -16.99
N CYS A 193 -10.79 2.78 -16.94
CA CYS A 193 -12.07 3.07 -16.30
C CYS A 193 -13.18 3.45 -17.30
N ASP A 194 -12.88 3.46 -18.62
CA ASP A 194 -13.87 3.70 -19.67
C ASP A 194 -14.52 2.36 -20.13
N PRO A 195 -15.85 2.19 -19.96
CA PRO A 195 -16.54 0.97 -20.37
C PRO A 195 -16.45 0.63 -21.86
N GLU A 196 -16.39 1.63 -22.73
CA GLU A 196 -16.28 1.40 -24.18
C GLU A 196 -14.89 0.86 -24.55
N ILE A 197 -13.84 1.35 -23.88
CA ILE A 197 -12.51 0.79 -24.02
C ILE A 197 -12.47 -0.64 -23.48
N SER A 198 -13.15 -0.93 -22.36
CA SER A 198 -13.24 -2.29 -21.82
C SER A 198 -13.86 -3.23 -22.84
N VAL A 199 -14.93 -2.82 -23.54
CA VAL A 199 -15.53 -3.64 -24.62
C VAL A 199 -14.52 -3.98 -25.72
N GLU A 200 -13.71 -3.02 -26.16
CA GLU A 200 -12.68 -3.27 -27.17
C GLU A 200 -11.55 -4.18 -26.67
N LEU A 201 -11.09 -3.98 -25.43
CA LEU A 201 -10.07 -4.82 -24.81
C LEU A 201 -10.56 -6.28 -24.67
N ARG A 202 -11.80 -6.47 -24.21
CA ARG A 202 -12.42 -7.80 -23.98
C ARG A 202 -12.75 -8.58 -25.26
N LYS A 203 -12.57 -7.98 -26.45
CA LYS A 203 -12.56 -8.76 -27.73
C LYS A 203 -11.29 -9.61 -27.86
N HIS A 204 -10.24 -9.31 -27.11
CA HIS A 204 -8.91 -9.90 -27.31
C HIS A 204 -8.48 -10.84 -26.20
N TYR A 205 -9.09 -10.76 -25.02
CA TYR A 205 -8.84 -11.65 -23.90
C TYR A 205 -10.11 -11.85 -23.07
N GLU A 206 -10.11 -12.92 -22.29
CA GLU A 206 -11.24 -13.33 -21.48
C GLU A 206 -10.83 -13.46 -20.02
N LYS A 207 -11.80 -13.77 -19.14
CA LYS A 207 -11.47 -14.23 -17.79
C LYS A 207 -10.64 -15.53 -17.89
N PRO A 208 -9.58 -15.71 -17.07
CA PRO A 208 -8.81 -16.95 -17.05
C PRO A 208 -9.71 -18.19 -16.88
N TYR A 209 -9.46 -19.24 -17.67
CA TYR A 209 -10.36 -20.41 -17.77
C TYR A 209 -10.53 -21.21 -16.47
N PHE A 210 -9.57 -21.10 -15.56
CA PHE A 210 -9.59 -21.79 -14.27
C PHE A 210 -10.34 -21.02 -13.18
N LEU A 211 -10.74 -19.76 -13.44
CA LEU A 211 -11.61 -19.03 -12.51
C LEU A 211 -13.05 -19.55 -12.60
N PRO A 212 -13.81 -19.57 -11.49
CA PRO A 212 -15.22 -19.94 -11.49
C PRO A 212 -16.05 -19.13 -12.48
N ARG A 213 -17.11 -19.72 -13.04
CA ARG A 213 -17.98 -19.01 -14.02
C ARG A 213 -18.66 -17.79 -13.41
N ASP A 214 -19.07 -17.91 -12.16
CA ASP A 214 -19.72 -16.90 -11.33
C ASP A 214 -18.74 -15.87 -10.72
N SER A 215 -17.43 -16.08 -10.84
CA SER A 215 -16.45 -15.06 -10.45
C SER A 215 -16.63 -13.81 -11.30
N GLU A 216 -16.87 -12.68 -10.64
CA GLU A 216 -16.95 -11.37 -11.25
C GLU A 216 -15.54 -10.84 -11.52
N ALA A 217 -15.31 -10.35 -12.73
CA ALA A 217 -14.15 -9.50 -12.99
C ALA A 217 -14.51 -8.07 -12.59
N THR A 218 -13.57 -7.33 -12.02
CA THR A 218 -13.77 -5.89 -11.87
C THR A 218 -13.96 -5.25 -13.24
N SER A 219 -14.70 -4.13 -13.30
CA SER A 219 -14.84 -3.37 -14.55
C SER A 219 -13.53 -2.69 -14.98
N VAL A 220 -12.49 -2.80 -14.16
CA VAL A 220 -11.19 -2.14 -14.32
C VAL A 220 -10.17 -3.15 -14.82
N ASP A 221 -9.53 -2.78 -15.93
CA ASP A 221 -8.41 -3.52 -16.49
C ASP A 221 -7.11 -2.80 -16.12
N TRP A 222 -6.16 -3.51 -15.52
CA TRP A 222 -4.83 -2.99 -15.24
C TRP A 222 -3.87 -3.40 -16.34
N ILE A 223 -3.25 -2.43 -16.99
CA ILE A 223 -2.32 -2.69 -18.07
C ILE A 223 -0.95 -2.15 -17.65
N PHE A 224 0.09 -2.96 -17.84
CA PHE A 224 1.46 -2.59 -17.56
C PHE A 224 2.30 -2.78 -18.81
N MET A 225 3.13 -1.78 -19.12
CA MET A 225 3.95 -1.79 -20.33
C MET A 225 5.29 -1.10 -20.10
N GLY A 226 6.36 -1.64 -20.67
CA GLY A 226 7.67 -1.00 -20.63
C GLY A 226 8.80 -1.83 -21.19
N GLY A 227 9.95 -1.19 -21.34
CA GLY A 227 11.18 -1.88 -21.73
C GLY A 227 11.83 -2.61 -20.55
N PHE A 228 12.94 -3.27 -20.85
CA PHE A 228 13.68 -4.07 -19.85
C PHE A 228 14.28 -3.21 -18.74
N GLY A 229 14.40 -3.79 -17.54
CA GLY A 229 14.92 -3.14 -16.35
C GLY A 229 13.96 -3.20 -15.16
N LYS A 230 14.05 -2.20 -14.27
CA LYS A 230 13.16 -2.11 -13.11
C LYS A 230 11.74 -1.74 -13.55
N GLY A 231 10.76 -2.54 -13.12
CA GLY A 231 9.34 -2.26 -13.28
C GLY A 231 8.79 -1.49 -12.09
N ALA A 232 7.64 -1.93 -11.57
CA ALA A 232 7.07 -1.42 -10.32
C ALA A 232 8.00 -1.65 -9.13
N HIS A 233 8.13 -0.63 -8.27
CA HIS A 233 8.88 -0.66 -7.01
C HIS A 233 8.19 -1.56 -5.99
N ILE A 234 8.81 -1.77 -4.82
CA ILE A 234 8.18 -2.55 -3.74
C ILE A 234 6.97 -1.78 -3.23
N HIS A 235 5.80 -2.41 -3.28
CA HIS A 235 4.53 -1.88 -2.77
C HIS A 235 3.59 -3.02 -2.39
N ILE A 236 2.51 -2.66 -1.73
CA ILE A 236 1.33 -3.49 -1.50
C ILE A 236 0.13 -2.75 -2.09
N ASP A 237 -0.85 -3.48 -2.61
CA ASP A 237 -2.04 -2.89 -3.19
C ASP A 237 -3.18 -2.79 -2.17
N ALA A 238 -4.18 -1.96 -2.48
CA ALA A 238 -5.39 -1.80 -1.68
C ALA A 238 -6.65 -2.03 -2.54
N VAL A 239 -6.64 -3.09 -3.34
CA VAL A 239 -7.68 -3.45 -4.31
C VAL A 239 -8.78 -4.37 -3.76
N LYS A 240 -8.71 -4.73 -2.47
CA LYS A 240 -9.66 -5.53 -1.66
C LYS A 240 -9.82 -6.99 -2.08
N ARG A 241 -9.67 -7.29 -3.37
CA ARG A 241 -9.89 -8.58 -3.99
C ARG A 241 -8.56 -9.13 -4.51
N PRO A 242 -8.38 -10.46 -4.58
CA PRO A 242 -7.18 -11.05 -5.17
C PRO A 242 -7.07 -10.69 -6.67
N SER A 243 -5.84 -10.62 -7.16
CA SER A 243 -5.56 -10.23 -8.54
C SER A 243 -5.01 -11.38 -9.36
N TRP A 244 -5.30 -11.35 -10.66
CA TRP A 244 -4.59 -12.13 -11.65
C TRP A 244 -3.89 -11.18 -12.62
N GLN A 245 -2.71 -11.57 -13.09
CA GLN A 245 -2.00 -10.85 -14.15
C GLN A 245 -1.50 -11.85 -15.19
N ALA A 246 -1.80 -11.58 -16.44
CA ALA A 246 -1.34 -12.33 -17.60
C ALA A 246 -0.16 -11.62 -18.27
N MET A 247 0.86 -12.40 -18.65
CA MET A 247 1.97 -11.91 -19.45
C MET A 247 1.60 -12.03 -20.94
N ILE A 248 1.43 -10.89 -21.61
CA ILE A 248 0.96 -10.83 -22.99
C ILE A 248 2.11 -10.79 -24.00
N ALA A 249 3.20 -10.10 -23.66
CA ALA A 249 4.42 -10.04 -24.46
C ALA A 249 5.63 -9.87 -23.54
N GLY A 250 6.76 -10.51 -23.85
CA GLY A 250 7.99 -10.45 -23.07
C GLY A 250 8.04 -11.40 -21.86
N LYS A 251 8.90 -11.03 -20.89
CA LYS A 251 9.20 -11.82 -19.68
C LYS A 251 9.36 -10.91 -18.47
N LYS A 252 8.73 -11.28 -17.36
CA LYS A 252 8.65 -10.47 -16.14
C LYS A 252 8.88 -11.32 -14.91
N THR A 253 9.60 -10.81 -13.92
CA THR A 253 9.73 -11.47 -12.60
C THR A 253 9.11 -10.61 -11.53
N PHE A 254 8.24 -11.22 -10.74
CA PHE A 254 7.76 -10.69 -9.48
C PHE A 254 8.70 -11.15 -8.38
N MET A 255 9.21 -10.20 -7.59
CA MET A 255 9.80 -10.48 -6.29
C MET A 255 8.70 -10.25 -5.26
N LEU A 256 8.31 -11.30 -4.56
CA LEU A 256 7.29 -11.31 -3.52
C LEU A 256 7.97 -11.32 -2.16
N ILE A 257 7.54 -10.44 -1.28
CA ILE A 257 8.04 -10.31 0.09
C ILE A 257 6.85 -10.57 1.03
N VAL A 258 7.05 -11.46 1.99
CA VAL A 258 6.03 -11.78 3.00
C VAL A 258 5.76 -10.56 3.88
N PRO A 259 4.55 -10.43 4.44
CA PRO A 259 4.28 -9.33 5.34
C PRO A 259 5.04 -9.48 6.66
N PRO A 260 5.35 -8.37 7.37
CA PRO A 260 6.18 -8.37 8.58
C PRO A 260 5.74 -9.39 9.64
N GLU A 261 4.43 -9.56 9.83
CA GLU A 261 3.88 -10.52 10.79
C GLU A 261 4.23 -11.99 10.46
N CYS A 262 4.58 -12.31 9.21
CA CYS A 262 4.88 -13.66 8.73
C CYS A 262 6.39 -13.95 8.56
N GLU A 263 7.27 -12.97 8.74
CA GLU A 263 8.72 -13.12 8.51
C GLU A 263 9.39 -14.22 9.33
N HIS A 264 8.84 -14.52 10.50
CA HIS A 264 9.36 -15.53 11.43
C HIS A 264 8.93 -16.97 11.09
N LEU A 265 7.90 -17.14 10.26
CA LEU A 265 7.34 -18.44 9.87
C LEU A 265 7.66 -18.81 8.43
N CYS A 266 7.67 -17.81 7.55
CA CYS A 266 7.73 -18.01 6.12
C CYS A 266 9.09 -17.61 5.55
N LYS A 267 9.38 -18.16 4.36
CA LYS A 267 10.54 -17.70 3.60
C LYS A 267 10.35 -16.25 3.21
N TYR A 268 11.30 -15.40 3.61
CA TYR A 268 11.20 -13.95 3.48
C TYR A 268 10.87 -13.46 2.07
N THR A 269 11.52 -14.05 1.05
CA THR A 269 11.34 -13.67 -0.36
C THR A 269 11.10 -14.88 -1.25
N LEU A 270 10.18 -14.70 -2.21
CA LEU A 270 9.88 -15.64 -3.27
C LEU A 270 9.94 -14.92 -4.62
N ASN A 271 10.30 -15.66 -5.68
CA ASN A 271 10.29 -15.12 -7.03
C ASN A 271 9.33 -15.93 -7.92
N ALA A 272 8.57 -15.22 -8.75
CA ALA A 272 7.76 -15.81 -9.81
C ALA A 272 8.13 -15.17 -11.14
N THR A 273 8.68 -15.96 -12.06
CA THR A 273 9.03 -15.50 -13.41
C THR A 273 7.97 -15.94 -14.40
N MET A 274 7.27 -14.95 -14.94
CA MET A 274 6.28 -15.10 -15.99
C MET A 274 6.91 -14.92 -17.36
N GLU A 275 6.50 -15.76 -18.30
CA GLU A 275 6.78 -15.67 -19.72
C GLU A 275 5.48 -15.44 -20.49
N THR A 276 5.59 -14.97 -21.73
CA THR A 276 4.42 -14.77 -22.61
C THR A 276 3.54 -16.02 -22.62
N GLY A 277 2.27 -15.85 -22.25
CA GLY A 277 1.32 -16.96 -22.11
C GLY A 277 0.93 -17.28 -20.68
N ASP A 278 1.75 -16.90 -19.70
CA ASP A 278 1.54 -17.25 -18.30
C ASP A 278 0.56 -16.32 -17.60
N ILE A 279 -0.07 -16.83 -16.53
CA ILE A 279 -0.90 -16.05 -15.60
C ILE A 279 -0.40 -16.28 -14.18
N LEU A 280 -0.15 -15.21 -13.44
CA LEU A 280 0.15 -15.22 -12.02
C LEU A 280 -1.10 -14.84 -11.25
N ILE A 281 -1.46 -15.65 -10.27
CA ILE A 281 -2.46 -15.32 -9.25
C ILE A 281 -1.70 -14.87 -8.01
N LEU A 282 -2.07 -13.69 -7.52
CA LEU A 282 -1.43 -13.04 -6.40
C LEU A 282 -2.46 -12.21 -5.63
N ASP A 283 -2.55 -12.41 -4.32
CA ASP A 283 -3.26 -11.47 -3.47
C ASP A 283 -2.34 -10.29 -3.15
N THR A 284 -2.44 -9.24 -3.97
CA THR A 284 -1.59 -8.06 -3.84
C THR A 284 -1.92 -7.21 -2.63
N ASN A 285 -3.00 -7.51 -1.90
CA ASN A 285 -3.33 -6.89 -0.60
C ASN A 285 -2.55 -7.50 0.57
N GLN A 286 -1.93 -8.68 0.35
CA GLN A 286 -1.19 -9.42 1.37
C GLN A 286 0.31 -9.53 1.05
N TRP A 287 0.66 -9.63 -0.24
CA TRP A 287 2.05 -9.75 -0.68
C TRP A 287 2.62 -8.41 -1.12
N TYR A 288 3.65 -7.96 -0.41
CA TYR A 288 4.51 -6.91 -0.93
C TYR A 288 5.21 -7.43 -2.17
N HIS A 289 5.25 -6.62 -3.21
CA HIS A 289 5.80 -7.06 -4.47
C HIS A 289 6.48 -5.95 -5.24
N SER A 290 7.48 -6.35 -6.01
CA SER A 290 8.14 -5.51 -7.01
C SER A 290 8.40 -6.31 -8.27
N THR A 291 8.72 -5.63 -9.35
CA THR A 291 8.82 -6.30 -10.65
C THR A 291 10.10 -5.94 -11.41
N TYR A 292 10.62 -6.92 -12.11
CA TYR A 292 11.75 -6.78 -13.02
C TYR A 292 11.36 -7.28 -14.41
N ILE A 293 11.64 -6.46 -15.42
CA ILE A 293 11.35 -6.76 -16.82
C ILE A 293 12.63 -7.28 -17.47
N HIS A 294 12.56 -8.50 -17.99
CA HIS A 294 13.70 -9.13 -18.64
C HIS A 294 13.90 -8.57 -20.07
N PRO A 295 15.14 -8.59 -20.60
CA PRO A 295 15.41 -8.25 -21.99
C PRO A 295 14.71 -9.20 -22.96
N GLU A 296 14.45 -8.72 -24.19
CA GLU A 296 14.15 -9.44 -25.45
C GLU A 296 13.19 -8.58 -26.29
N GLU A 297 12.13 -8.10 -25.66
CA GLU A 297 11.10 -7.27 -26.28
C GLU A 297 10.46 -6.32 -25.24
N VAL A 298 9.60 -5.42 -25.70
CA VAL A 298 8.79 -4.58 -24.82
C VAL A 298 7.78 -5.45 -24.10
N SER A 299 7.78 -5.39 -22.78
CA SER A 299 6.86 -6.14 -21.94
C SER A 299 5.46 -5.55 -22.01
N VAL A 300 4.46 -6.42 -22.14
CA VAL A 300 3.04 -6.09 -21.95
C VAL A 300 2.43 -7.10 -21.00
N ALA A 301 1.76 -6.62 -19.96
CA ALA A 301 0.98 -7.43 -19.05
C ALA A 301 -0.40 -6.80 -18.86
N ILE A 302 -1.41 -7.64 -18.66
CA ILE A 302 -2.77 -7.20 -18.33
C ILE A 302 -3.29 -8.01 -17.15
N GLY A 303 -4.01 -7.37 -16.25
CA GLY A 303 -4.57 -8.01 -15.07
C GLY A 303 -5.87 -7.37 -14.65
N SER A 304 -6.53 -8.02 -13.72
CA SER A 304 -7.78 -7.57 -13.10
C SER A 304 -7.92 -8.32 -11.78
N GLU A 305 -8.72 -7.76 -10.86
CA GLU A 305 -9.16 -8.51 -9.70
C GLU A 305 -10.25 -9.51 -10.08
N TYR A 306 -10.45 -10.52 -9.22
CA TYR A 306 -11.50 -11.51 -9.40
C TYR A 306 -12.16 -11.88 -8.08
N ASP A 307 -13.50 -12.02 -8.15
CA ASP A 307 -14.43 -12.74 -7.24
C ASP A 307 -15.84 -12.12 -7.20
#